data_AF-A0A1W7R4I4-F1
#
_entry.id   AF-A0A1W7R4I4-F1
#
_cell.length_a   1.000
_cell.length_b   1.000
_cell.length_c   1.000
_cell.angle_alpha   90.00
_cell.angle_beta   90.00
_cell.angle_gamma   90.00
#
_symmetry.space_group_name_H-M   'P 1'
#
loop_
_entity.id
_entity.type
_entity.pdbx_description
1 polymer ?
#
loop_
_entity_poly.entity_id
_entity_poly.type
_entity_poly.pdbx_seq_one_letter_code
_entity_poly.pdbx_strand_id
1 'polypeptide(L)'
;MAMAVTSTETTDIKSLHQVCRLCLSKESLADLFKDSNLHQWITDFMSIKISIEDRLSKAICAMCRQRLTEFHHFRERSLEVQGVLRSMLQNKDVSVENVMTGSKRNKDSNEHRCTLCGKSFLKRQHLDKHMKIHTNMLH
;
A
#
# COMPACT_ATOMS: atom_id res chain seq x y z
N MET A 1 -38.63 16.44 36.53
CA MET A 1 -38.58 16.44 35.06
C MET A 1 -37.20 15.96 34.66
N ALA A 2 -37.06 14.66 34.41
CA ALA A 2 -35.78 14.02 34.12
C ALA A 2 -35.53 14.00 32.61
N MET A 3 -34.27 14.25 32.25
CA MET A 3 -33.81 14.52 30.89
C MET A 3 -33.84 13.27 30.01
N ALA A 4 -34.44 13.38 28.83
CA ALA A 4 -34.24 12.43 27.75
C ALA A 4 -32.97 12.84 26.98
N VAL A 5 -31.83 12.27 27.36
CA VAL A 5 -30.61 12.34 26.53
C VAL A 5 -30.65 11.14 25.58
N THR A 6 -30.55 11.45 24.29
CA THR A 6 -30.78 10.59 23.13
C THR A 6 -29.80 9.42 23.02
N SER A 7 -30.32 8.19 23.12
CA SER A 7 -29.58 6.93 22.94
C SER A 7 -29.14 6.62 21.49
N THR A 8 -29.15 7.60 20.58
CA THR A 8 -28.85 7.42 19.15
C THR A 8 -27.39 7.68 18.77
N GLU A 9 -26.57 8.30 19.63
CA GLU A 9 -25.19 8.69 19.28
C GLU A 9 -24.12 7.59 19.43
N THR A 10 -24.39 6.52 20.21
CA THR A 10 -23.33 5.55 20.58
C THR A 10 -23.14 4.41 19.58
N THR A 11 -24.15 4.08 18.79
CA THR A 11 -24.11 3.03 17.76
C THR A 11 -23.42 3.51 16.49
N ASP A 12 -23.55 4.79 16.16
CA ASP A 12 -23.01 5.38 14.93
C ASP A 12 -21.48 5.59 14.98
N ILE A 13 -20.96 6.02 16.13
CA ILE A 13 -19.51 6.24 16.34
C ILE A 13 -18.74 4.91 16.33
N LYS A 14 -19.29 3.83 16.89
CA LYS A 14 -18.63 2.51 16.88
C LYS A 14 -18.50 1.93 15.47
N SER A 15 -19.49 2.16 14.62
CA SER A 15 -19.46 1.76 13.20
C SER A 15 -18.35 2.48 12.44
N LEU A 16 -18.12 3.77 12.74
CA LEU A 16 -17.10 4.61 12.09
C LEU A 16 -15.66 4.17 12.40
N HIS A 17 -15.43 3.49 13.52
CA HIS A 17 -14.09 3.02 13.92
C HIS A 17 -13.74 1.63 13.34
N GLN A 18 -14.72 0.90 12.78
CA GLN A 18 -14.57 -0.46 12.27
C GLN A 18 -14.61 -0.52 10.74
N VAL A 19 -14.10 0.51 10.08
CA VAL A 19 -14.08 0.63 8.62
C VAL A 19 -12.72 1.09 8.14
N CYS A 20 -12.35 0.81 6.90
CA CYS A 20 -11.13 1.31 6.29
C CYS A 20 -11.18 2.83 6.20
N ARG A 21 -10.16 3.51 6.69
CA ARG A 21 -10.06 4.97 6.67
C ARG A 21 -10.10 5.58 5.27
N LEU A 22 -9.66 4.83 4.25
CA LEU A 22 -9.54 5.33 2.89
C LEU A 22 -10.72 4.96 1.98
N CYS A 23 -11.45 3.88 2.28
CA CYS A 23 -12.51 3.38 1.40
C CYS A 23 -13.77 2.88 2.13
N LEU A 24 -13.83 2.99 3.45
CA LEU A 24 -14.93 2.55 4.32
C LEU A 24 -15.25 1.03 4.30
N SER A 25 -14.47 0.21 3.60
CA SER A 25 -14.61 -1.26 3.65
C SER A 25 -14.41 -1.81 5.06
N LYS A 26 -15.19 -2.82 5.46
CA LYS A 26 -15.06 -3.53 6.75
C LYS A 26 -14.15 -4.76 6.69
N GLU A 27 -13.60 -5.07 5.51
CA GLU A 27 -12.90 -6.33 5.27
C GLU A 27 -11.39 -6.22 5.49
N SER A 28 -10.80 -7.30 6.06
CA SER A 28 -9.34 -7.47 6.20
C SER A 28 -8.60 -6.24 6.77
N LEU A 29 -9.21 -5.65 7.80
CA LEU A 29 -8.72 -4.47 8.49
C LEU A 29 -7.45 -4.75 9.30
N ALA A 30 -6.52 -3.81 9.26
CA ALA A 30 -5.35 -3.77 10.11
C ALA A 30 -5.16 -2.35 10.66
N ASP A 31 -4.51 -2.23 11.80
CA ASP A 31 -4.16 -0.95 12.42
C ASP A 31 -3.11 -0.20 11.59
N LEU A 32 -3.35 1.08 11.32
CA LEU A 32 -2.45 1.96 10.58
C LEU A 32 -1.14 2.28 11.31
N PHE A 33 -1.13 2.25 12.64
CA PHE A 33 0.02 2.68 13.47
C PHE A 33 0.90 1.54 13.95
N LYS A 34 0.50 0.28 13.75
CA LYS A 34 1.18 -0.86 14.38
C LYS A 34 2.56 -1.16 13.82
N ASP A 35 2.80 -1.09 12.50
CA ASP A 35 4.09 -1.56 11.92
C ASP A 35 4.38 -1.12 10.46
N SER A 36 4.07 0.12 10.05
CA SER A 36 4.34 0.50 8.63
C SER A 36 4.42 2.00 8.34
N ASN A 37 5.13 2.35 7.25
CA ASN A 37 5.17 3.69 6.66
C ASN A 37 3.84 4.13 6.01
N LEU A 38 2.74 3.39 6.24
CA LEU A 38 1.44 3.66 5.62
C LEU A 38 0.91 5.05 5.98
N HIS A 39 1.04 5.48 7.24
CA HIS A 39 0.67 6.84 7.65
C HIS A 39 1.41 7.90 6.82
N GLN A 40 2.72 7.71 6.61
CA GLN A 40 3.54 8.66 5.88
C GLN A 40 3.15 8.67 4.40
N TRP A 41 2.96 7.50 3.79
CA TRP A 41 2.53 7.37 2.40
C TRP A 41 1.15 7.97 2.15
N ILE A 42 0.20 7.81 3.06
CA ILE A 42 -1.12 8.44 2.94
C ILE A 42 -0.99 9.97 2.96
N THR A 43 -0.13 10.47 3.84
CA THR A 43 0.16 11.92 3.93
C THR A 43 0.82 12.41 2.64
N ASP A 44 1.88 11.73 2.18
CA ASP A 44 2.65 12.12 0.99
C ASP A 44 1.84 12.04 -0.32
N PHE A 45 1.03 10.98 -0.47
CA PHE A 45 0.39 10.65 -1.75
C PHE A 45 -1.03 11.16 -1.86
N MET A 46 -1.76 11.21 -0.74
CA MET A 46 -3.17 11.60 -0.73
C MET A 46 -3.39 12.93 -0.02
N SER A 47 -2.35 13.52 0.58
CA SER A 47 -2.42 14.76 1.36
C SER A 47 -3.43 14.68 2.51
N ILE A 48 -3.63 13.46 3.05
CA ILE A 48 -4.51 13.21 4.19
C ILE A 48 -3.64 12.98 5.43
N LYS A 49 -3.70 13.88 6.40
CA LYS A 49 -3.04 13.70 7.70
C LYS A 49 -3.90 12.81 8.60
N ILE A 50 -3.32 11.71 9.09
CA ILE A 50 -3.98 10.82 10.03
C ILE A 50 -3.41 11.09 11.43
N SER A 51 -4.28 11.47 12.37
CA SER A 51 -3.92 11.68 13.77
C SER A 51 -4.52 10.58 14.63
N ILE A 52 -3.77 10.11 15.64
CA ILE A 52 -4.29 9.17 16.65
C ILE A 52 -5.47 9.80 17.40
N GLU A 53 -5.45 11.12 17.58
CA GLU A 53 -6.44 11.89 18.36
C GLU A 53 -7.72 12.20 17.57
N ASP A 54 -7.73 12.04 16.24
CA ASP A 54 -8.94 12.35 15.47
C ASP A 54 -10.06 11.33 15.73
N ARG A 55 -11.33 11.70 15.53
CA ARG A 55 -12.48 10.83 15.82
C ARG A 55 -12.80 9.82 14.71
N LEU A 56 -11.82 9.52 13.86
CA LEU A 56 -12.04 8.76 12.63
C LEU A 56 -11.29 7.43 12.67
N SER A 57 -11.62 6.51 11.77
CA SER A 57 -11.02 5.18 11.77
C SER A 57 -9.50 5.19 11.69
N LYS A 58 -8.86 4.34 12.50
CA LYS A 58 -7.41 4.04 12.44
C LYS A 58 -7.10 2.73 11.73
N ALA A 59 -8.11 2.14 11.09
CA ALA A 59 -7.96 0.90 10.35
C ALA A 59 -7.78 1.16 8.85
N ILE A 60 -7.03 0.28 8.19
CA ILE A 60 -6.90 0.23 6.74
C ILE A 60 -7.15 -1.20 6.25
N CYS A 61 -7.86 -1.39 5.15
CA CYS A 61 -8.10 -2.71 4.57
C CYS A 61 -6.91 -3.18 3.71
N ALA A 62 -6.84 -4.49 3.45
CA ALA A 62 -5.78 -5.11 2.66
C ALA A 62 -5.62 -4.51 1.25
N MET A 63 -6.72 -4.11 0.61
CA MET A 63 -6.72 -3.52 -0.73
C MET A 63 -6.11 -2.12 -0.74
N CYS A 64 -6.48 -1.28 0.22
CA CYS A 64 -5.89 0.04 0.35
C CYS A 64 -4.40 -0.02 0.70
N ARG A 65 -3.98 -0.97 1.56
CA ARG A 65 -2.56 -1.22 1.82
C ARG A 65 -1.81 -1.59 0.54
N GLN A 66 -2.35 -2.53 -0.23
CA GLN A 66 -1.74 -2.98 -1.47
C GLN A 66 -1.59 -1.85 -2.49
N ARG A 67 -2.63 -1.04 -2.70
CA ARG A 67 -2.59 0.11 -3.62
C ARG A 67 -1.53 1.13 -3.21
N LEU A 68 -1.43 1.45 -1.92
CA LEU A 68 -0.40 2.36 -1.41
C LEU A 68 1.02 1.82 -1.63
N THR A 69 1.24 0.53 -1.36
CA THR A 69 2.54 -0.12 -1.60
C THR A 69 2.91 -0.14 -3.08
N GLU A 70 1.97 -0.52 -3.95
CA GLU A 70 2.19 -0.52 -5.41
C GLU A 70 2.52 0.90 -5.91
N PHE A 71 1.77 1.90 -5.44
CA PHE A 71 2.03 3.29 -5.81
C PHE A 71 3.37 3.80 -5.27
N HIS A 72 3.76 3.42 -4.05
CA HIS A 72 5.06 3.78 -3.49
C HIS A 72 6.21 3.25 -4.36
N HIS A 73 6.18 1.96 -4.71
CA HIS A 73 7.21 1.37 -5.57
C HIS A 73 7.22 1.99 -6.96
N PHE A 74 6.05 2.29 -7.51
CA PHE A 74 5.94 3.01 -8.79
C PHE A 74 6.58 4.40 -8.71
N ARG A 75 6.32 5.16 -7.64
CA ARG A 75 6.94 6.47 -7.40
C ARG A 75 8.45 6.36 -7.31
N GLU A 76 8.98 5.45 -6.51
CA GLU A 76 10.42 5.27 -6.34
C GLU A 76 11.10 4.95 -7.67
N ARG A 77 10.53 3.99 -8.43
CA ARG A 77 11.06 3.63 -9.73
C ARG A 77 11.01 4.78 -10.72
N SER A 78 9.93 5.55 -10.72
CA SER A 78 9.79 6.74 -11.57
C SER A 78 10.84 7.79 -11.25
N LEU A 79 11.10 8.05 -9.96
CA LEU A 79 12.12 9.01 -9.53
C LEU A 79 13.54 8.55 -9.88
N GLU A 80 13.83 7.27 -9.72
CA GLU A 80 15.12 6.67 -10.11
C GLU A 80 15.34 6.83 -11.62
N VAL A 81 14.36 6.45 -12.44
CA VAL A 81 14.42 6.61 -13.90
C VAL A 81 14.60 8.08 -14.29
N GLN A 82 13.88 9.01 -13.65
CA GLN A 82 14.05 10.44 -13.90
C GLN A 82 15.45 10.94 -13.53
N GLY A 83 16.03 10.45 -12.43
CA GLY A 83 17.41 10.75 -12.06
C GLY A 83 18.39 10.32 -13.14
N VAL A 84 18.22 9.10 -13.65
CA VAL A 84 19.04 8.54 -14.74
C VAL A 84 18.90 9.36 -16.03
N LEU A 85 17.67 9.64 -16.46
CA LEU A 85 17.40 10.43 -17.66
C LEU A 85 18.05 11.82 -17.56
N ARG A 86 17.99 12.45 -16.38
CA ARG A 86 18.65 13.73 -16.14
C ARG A 86 20.18 13.62 -16.21
N SER A 87 20.78 12.56 -15.66
CA SER A 87 22.22 12.32 -15.76
C SER A 87 22.69 12.05 -17.19
N MET A 88 21.87 11.34 -18.00
CA MET A 88 22.16 11.11 -19.43
C MET A 88 22.17 12.40 -20.24
N LEU A 89 21.34 13.39 -19.89
CA LEU A 89 21.38 14.71 -20.53
C LEU A 89 22.65 15.51 -20.16
N GLN A 90 23.25 15.22 -19.00
CA GLN A 90 24.42 15.94 -18.50
C GLN A 90 25.76 15.32 -18.96
N ASN A 91 25.80 14.01 -19.20
CA ASN A 91 27.00 13.29 -19.64
C ASN A 91 26.75 12.57 -20.98
N LYS A 92 27.43 13.00 -22.05
CA LYS A 92 27.25 12.51 -23.45
C LYS A 92 27.61 11.04 -23.72
N ASP A 93 27.92 10.21 -22.72
CA ASP A 93 28.34 8.81 -22.90
C ASP A 93 27.88 7.90 -21.74
N VAL A 94 26.57 7.65 -21.61
CA VAL A 94 26.06 6.59 -20.71
C VAL A 94 25.14 5.66 -21.50
N SER A 95 25.58 4.40 -21.67
CA SER A 95 24.82 3.34 -22.34
C SER A 95 23.62 2.91 -21.47
N VAL A 96 22.41 2.99 -22.06
CA VAL A 96 21.11 2.71 -21.41
C VAL A 96 21.01 1.27 -20.86
N GLU A 97 21.80 0.36 -21.40
CA GLU A 97 21.75 -1.08 -21.11
C GLU A 97 22.12 -1.43 -19.65
N ASN A 98 22.95 -0.62 -18.98
CA ASN A 98 23.37 -0.88 -17.59
C ASN A 98 22.36 -0.41 -16.53
N VAL A 99 21.33 0.37 -16.92
CA VAL A 99 20.43 1.04 -15.96
C VAL A 99 19.08 0.30 -15.80
N MET A 100 18.75 -0.61 -16.71
CA MET A 100 17.54 -1.42 -16.60
C MET A 100 17.62 -2.49 -15.49
N THR A 101 18.79 -2.72 -14.89
CA THR A 101 19.01 -3.77 -13.87
C THR A 101 19.12 -3.25 -12.44
N GLY A 102 18.73 -2.00 -12.16
CA GLY A 102 18.72 -1.38 -10.83
C GLY A 102 17.72 -1.97 -9.83
N SER A 103 17.61 -3.31 -9.74
CA SER A 103 17.24 -3.94 -8.48
C SER A 103 18.54 -4.19 -7.73
N LYS A 104 18.74 -3.54 -6.58
CA LYS A 104 19.60 -4.13 -5.54
C LYS A 104 19.01 -5.50 -5.23
N ARG A 105 19.50 -6.53 -5.91
CA ARG A 105 19.29 -7.92 -5.53
C ARG A 105 20.02 -8.07 -4.20
N ASN A 106 19.29 -7.95 -3.10
CA ASN A 106 19.70 -8.69 -1.92
C ASN A 106 19.87 -10.12 -2.39
N LYS A 107 21.09 -10.63 -2.22
CA LYS A 107 21.47 -11.99 -2.53
C LYS A 107 20.86 -12.87 -1.43
N ASP A 108 19.54 -12.93 -1.41
CA ASP A 108 18.79 -14.02 -0.80
C ASP A 108 18.03 -14.69 -1.94
N SER A 109 18.59 -15.81 -2.35
CA SER A 109 17.96 -16.75 -3.24
C SER A 109 16.55 -17.07 -2.75
N ASN A 110 15.59 -17.11 -3.68
CA ASN A 110 14.26 -17.72 -3.56
C ASN A 110 13.06 -16.78 -3.33
N GLU A 111 13.01 -15.64 -4.02
CA GLU A 111 11.79 -14.83 -4.08
C GLU A 111 10.98 -15.11 -5.35
N HIS A 112 9.75 -15.57 -5.19
CA HIS A 112 8.80 -15.87 -6.25
C HIS A 112 7.74 -14.76 -6.29
N ARG A 113 7.72 -13.95 -7.35
CA ARG A 113 6.86 -12.78 -7.45
C ARG A 113 5.65 -13.00 -8.35
N CYS A 114 4.49 -12.47 -7.96
CA CYS A 114 3.31 -12.42 -8.80
C CYS A 114 3.50 -11.41 -9.93
N THR A 115 3.24 -11.85 -11.16
CA THR A 115 3.30 -10.99 -12.35
C THR A 115 2.11 -10.04 -12.46
N LEU A 116 0.98 -10.35 -11.81
CA LEU A 116 -0.25 -9.57 -11.90
C LEU A 116 -0.33 -8.46 -10.85
N CYS A 117 0.23 -8.66 -9.65
CA CYS A 117 0.18 -7.66 -8.56
C CYS A 117 1.54 -7.39 -7.88
N GLY A 118 2.63 -7.97 -8.37
CA GLY A 118 3.97 -7.69 -7.86
C GLY A 118 4.27 -8.22 -6.45
N LYS A 119 3.36 -8.94 -5.79
CA LYS A 119 3.59 -9.55 -4.46
C LYS A 119 4.70 -10.60 -4.51
N SER A 120 5.67 -10.47 -3.61
CA SER A 120 6.77 -11.42 -3.45
C SER A 120 6.46 -12.49 -2.42
N PHE A 121 6.93 -13.71 -2.67
CA PHE A 121 6.75 -14.88 -1.81
C PHE A 121 8.07 -15.61 -1.62
N LEU A 122 8.34 -16.09 -0.40
CA LEU A 122 9.54 -16.86 -0.06
C LEU A 122 9.59 -18.26 -0.72
N LYS A 123 8.47 -18.76 -1.27
CA LYS A 123 8.36 -20.10 -1.87
C LYS A 123 7.38 -20.11 -3.05
N ARG A 124 7.70 -20.86 -4.12
CA ARG A 124 6.88 -20.99 -5.35
C ARG A 124 5.44 -21.43 -5.05
N GLN A 125 5.28 -22.39 -4.15
CA GLN A 125 3.98 -22.91 -3.72
C GLN A 125 3.03 -21.83 -3.15
N HIS A 126 3.58 -20.79 -2.50
CA HIS A 126 2.78 -19.69 -1.96
C HIS A 126 2.36 -18.74 -3.07
N LEU A 127 3.25 -18.50 -4.04
CA LEU A 127 2.89 -17.79 -5.27
C LEU A 127 1.80 -18.54 -6.04
N ASP A 128 1.92 -19.86 -6.20
CA ASP A 128 0.93 -20.65 -6.96
C ASP A 128 -0.46 -20.63 -6.31
N LYS A 129 -0.51 -20.73 -4.97
CA LYS A 129 -1.76 -20.52 -4.22
C LYS A 129 -2.31 -19.10 -4.43
N HIS A 130 -1.43 -18.11 -4.43
CA HIS A 130 -1.82 -16.73 -4.66
C HIS A 130 -2.35 -16.50 -6.10
N MET A 131 -1.79 -17.15 -7.11
CA MET A 131 -2.25 -17.04 -8.50
C MET A 131 -3.71 -17.49 -8.67
N LYS A 132 -4.18 -18.41 -7.82
CA LYS A 132 -5.59 -18.85 -7.83
C LYS A 132 -6.59 -17.73 -7.48
N ILE A 133 -6.14 -16.71 -6.74
CA ILE A 133 -6.97 -15.55 -6.42
C ILE A 133 -7.24 -14.72 -7.69
N HIS A 134 -6.25 -14.63 -8.58
CA HIS A 134 -6.39 -13.92 -9.85
C HIS A 134 -7.22 -14.70 -10.87
N THR A 135 -7.10 -16.03 -10.90
CA THR A 135 -7.93 -16.86 -11.78
C THR A 135 -9.41 -16.86 -11.38
N ASN A 136 -9.73 -16.64 -10.11
CA ASN A 136 -11.11 -16.48 -9.64
C ASN A 136 -11.71 -15.08 -9.92
N MET A 137 -11.00 -14.21 -10.62
CA MET A 137 -11.53 -12.94 -11.18
C MET A 137 -11.68 -12.99 -12.71
N LEU A 138 -11.51 -14.16 -13.32
CA LEU A 138 -11.66 -14.39 -14.76
C LEU A 138 -12.81 -15.36 -15.02
N HIS A 139 -14.00 -15.00 -14.55
CA HIS A 139 -15.34 -15.45 -14.96
C HIS A 139 -16.32 -14.34 -14.57
#